data_AF-A0A7S4JCW2-F1
#
_entry.id   AF-A0A7S4JCW2-F1
#
_cell.length_a   1.000
_cell.length_b   1.000
_cell.length_c   1.000
_cell.angle_alpha   90.00
_cell.angle_beta   90.00
_cell.angle_gamma   90.00
#
_symmetry.space_group_name_H-M   'P 1'
#
loop_
_entity.id
_entity.type
_entity.pdbx_description
1 polymer ?
#
loop_
_entity_poly.entity_id
_entity_poly.type
_entity_poly.pdbx_seq_one_letter_code
_entity_poly.pdbx_strand_id
1 'polypeptide(L)'
;IVLNKQDLILPSEREKWRKFFTDKGDTVTFTQAVHGANIKELMPSELHARGLISRLDRTLLCMIVGIPNTGKSTLINTLRNFGYKDGKQKSPGKVANTGALPGVTKHVSTIQ
;
A
#
# COMPACT_ATOMS: atom_id res chain seq x y z
N ILE A 1 7.56 1.87 5.69
CA ILE A 1 7.99 1.38 4.35
C ILE A 1 7.04 0.27 3.88
N VAL A 2 6.63 0.29 2.62
CA VAL A 2 5.80 -0.78 2.02
C VAL A 2 6.60 -1.50 0.94
N LEU A 3 6.86 -2.78 1.14
CA LEU A 3 7.55 -3.64 0.17
C LEU A 3 6.51 -4.46 -0.60
N ASN A 4 6.18 -4.00 -1.80
CA ASN A 4 5.20 -4.65 -2.68
C ASN A 4 5.85 -5.74 -3.55
N LYS A 5 5.02 -6.65 -4.09
CA LYS A 5 5.43 -7.84 -4.85
C LYS A 5 6.18 -8.85 -3.99
N GLN A 6 5.73 -9.06 -2.75
CA GLN A 6 6.36 -9.99 -1.79
C GLN A 6 6.47 -11.44 -2.29
N ASP A 7 5.65 -11.81 -3.28
CA ASP A 7 5.66 -13.09 -3.99
C ASP A 7 6.94 -13.33 -4.79
N LEU A 8 7.65 -12.26 -5.18
CA LEU A 8 8.93 -12.34 -5.88
C LEU A 8 10.13 -12.53 -4.94
N ILE A 9 9.90 -12.54 -3.63
CA ILE A 9 10.95 -12.60 -2.60
C ILE A 9 10.79 -13.89 -1.80
N LEU A 10 11.88 -14.65 -1.71
CA LEU A 10 11.95 -15.85 -0.87
C LEU A 10 11.71 -15.50 0.61
N PRO A 11 11.08 -16.38 1.41
CA PRO A 11 10.82 -16.11 2.83
C PRO A 11 12.08 -15.78 3.65
N SER A 12 13.20 -16.44 3.37
CA SER A 12 14.48 -16.18 4.04
C SER A 12 15.02 -14.77 3.76
N GLU A 13 14.96 -14.33 2.50
CA GLU A 13 15.38 -12.97 2.11
C GLU A 13 14.43 -11.90 2.65
N ARG A 14 13.13 -12.22 2.71
CA ARG A 14 12.12 -11.34 3.29
C ARG A 14 12.45 -10.99 4.74
N GLU A 15 12.90 -11.97 5.53
CA GLU A 15 13.25 -11.75 6.93
C GLU A 15 14.52 -10.93 7.09
N LYS A 16 15.52 -11.12 6.22
CA LYS A 16 16.72 -10.27 6.18
C LYS A 16 16.36 -8.81 5.92
N TRP A 17 15.51 -8.55 4.92
CA TRP A 17 15.05 -7.19 4.63
C TRP A 17 14.23 -6.60 5.76
N ARG A 18 13.35 -7.39 6.38
CA ARG A 18 12.58 -6.97 7.56
C ARG A 18 13.53 -6.51 8.66
N LYS A 19 14.47 -7.38 9.05
CA LYS A 19 15.47 -7.10 10.07
C LYS A 19 16.28 -5.84 9.76
N PHE A 20 16.77 -5.71 8.54
CA PHE A 20 17.57 -4.56 8.12
C PHE A 20 16.85 -3.22 8.32
N PHE A 21 15.56 -3.13 7.98
CA PHE A 21 14.79 -1.90 8.16
C PHE A 21 14.32 -1.70 9.60
N THR A 22 13.93 -2.76 10.30
CA THR A 22 13.55 -2.64 11.72
C THR A 22 14.73 -2.23 12.59
N ASP A 23 15.94 -2.72 12.29
CA ASP A 23 17.17 -2.32 12.99
C ASP A 23 17.50 -0.83 12.76
N LYS A 24 16.92 -0.19 11.73
CA LYS A 24 16.98 1.26 11.48
C LYS A 24 15.82 2.06 12.11
N GLY A 25 14.89 1.39 12.79
CA GLY A 25 13.69 1.99 13.36
C GLY A 25 12.53 2.15 12.38
N ASP A 26 12.65 1.63 11.15
CA ASP A 26 11.57 1.69 10.16
C ASP A 26 10.55 0.56 10.39
N THR A 27 9.26 0.92 10.30
CA THR A 27 8.20 -0.10 10.20
C THR A 27 8.04 -0.57 8.75
N VAL A 28 8.08 -1.88 8.52
CA VAL A 28 7.96 -2.50 7.20
C VAL A 28 6.72 -3.36 7.08
N THR A 29 5.96 -3.14 6.01
CA THR A 29 4.85 -4.00 5.62
C THR A 29 5.13 -4.64 4.26
N PHE A 30 5.12 -5.97 4.20
CA PHE A 30 5.20 -6.70 2.93
C PHE A 30 3.81 -6.91 2.35
N THR A 31 3.64 -6.61 1.07
CA THR A 31 2.33 -6.62 0.41
C THR A 31 2.37 -7.28 -0.95
N GLN A 32 1.22 -7.74 -1.41
CA GLN A 32 0.99 -8.16 -2.79
C GLN A 32 -0.25 -7.44 -3.32
N ALA A 33 -0.05 -6.21 -3.80
CA ALA A 33 -1.15 -5.32 -4.17
C ALA A 33 -2.08 -5.90 -5.25
N VAL A 34 -1.58 -6.76 -6.14
CA VAL A 34 -2.39 -7.39 -7.20
C VAL A 34 -3.45 -8.34 -6.61
N HIS A 35 -3.13 -9.03 -5.52
CA HIS A 35 -4.02 -10.01 -4.88
C HIS A 35 -4.62 -9.50 -3.56
N GLY A 36 -4.30 -8.28 -3.15
CA GLY A 36 -4.81 -7.71 -1.90
C GLY A 36 -4.16 -8.26 -0.64
N ALA A 37 -3.08 -9.06 -0.76
CA ALA A 37 -2.43 -9.63 0.41
C ALA A 37 -1.82 -8.52 1.28
N ASN A 38 -2.14 -8.56 2.57
CA ASN A 38 -1.67 -7.65 3.61
C ASN A 38 -2.03 -6.17 3.38
N ILE A 39 -2.98 -5.87 2.50
CA ILE A 39 -3.44 -4.50 2.26
C ILE A 39 -4.17 -3.92 3.47
N LYS A 40 -4.87 -4.77 4.24
CA LYS A 40 -5.52 -4.39 5.51
C LYS A 40 -4.56 -3.74 6.50
N GLU A 41 -3.29 -4.15 6.50
CA GLU A 41 -2.26 -3.64 7.40
C GLU A 41 -1.89 -2.17 7.14
N LEU A 42 -2.32 -1.64 6.01
CA LEU A 42 -2.14 -0.25 5.62
C LEU A 42 -3.38 0.61 5.90
N MET A 43 -4.46 0.01 6.43
CA MET A 43 -5.67 0.75 6.75
C MET A 43 -5.46 1.64 7.97
N PRO A 44 -6.13 2.80 8.06
CA PRO A 44 -5.99 3.72 9.18
C PRO A 44 -6.09 3.06 10.55
N SER A 45 -7.07 2.17 10.76
CA SER A 45 -7.25 1.43 12.02
C SER A 45 -5.98 0.70 12.44
N GLU A 46 -5.32 0.04 11.49
CA GLU A 46 -4.16 -0.81 11.79
C GLU A 46 -2.90 0.03 11.95
N LEU A 47 -2.78 1.12 11.19
CA LEU A 47 -1.73 2.10 11.38
C LEU A 47 -1.84 2.75 12.77
N HIS A 48 -3.07 3.05 13.23
CA HIS A 48 -3.32 3.58 14.55
C HIS A 48 -3.00 2.56 15.65
N ALA A 49 -3.43 1.30 15.47
CA ALA A 49 -3.11 0.20 16.39
C ALA A 49 -1.59 -0.03 16.52
N ARG A 50 -0.82 0.25 15.45
CA ARG A 50 0.65 0.21 15.44
C ARG A 50 1.32 1.48 15.95
N GLY A 51 0.55 2.50 16.36
CA GLY A 51 1.08 3.79 16.80
C GLY A 51 1.72 4.64 15.69
N LEU A 52 1.48 4.31 14.42
CA LEU A 52 2.04 5.03 13.26
C LEU A 52 1.26 6.30 12.94
N ILE A 53 0.02 6.39 13.39
CA ILE A 53 -0.81 7.59 13.32
C ILE A 53 -1.47 7.84 14.67
N SER A 54 -1.63 9.11 15.03
CA SER A 54 -2.11 9.49 16.36
C SER A 54 -3.63 9.55 16.50
N ARG A 55 -4.37 9.74 15.40
CA ARG A 55 -5.84 9.86 15.45
C ARG A 55 -6.53 9.29 14.22
N LEU A 56 -7.76 8.82 14.43
CA LEU A 56 -8.68 8.29 13.41
C LEU A 56 -9.87 9.22 13.13
N ASP A 57 -10.03 10.29 13.92
CA ASP A 57 -11.16 11.22 13.90
C ASP A 57 -11.14 12.20 12.72
N ARG A 58 -10.10 12.16 11.89
CA ARG A 58 -9.88 13.07 10.75
C ARG A 58 -9.48 12.31 9.52
N THR A 59 -9.82 12.86 8.36
CA THR A 59 -9.35 12.36 7.07
C THR A 59 -7.83 12.36 7.03
N LEU A 60 -7.25 11.20 6.71
CA LEU A 60 -5.80 11.05 6.54
C LEU A 60 -5.42 11.37 5.09
N LEU A 61 -4.56 12.36 4.92
CA LEU A 61 -3.91 12.62 3.63
C LEU A 61 -2.59 11.86 3.59
N CYS A 62 -2.42 10.98 2.61
CA CYS A 62 -1.18 10.23 2.40
C CYS A 62 -0.71 10.30 0.95
N MET A 63 0.60 10.20 0.77
CA MET A 63 1.24 10.13 -0.55
C MET A 63 2.02 8.82 -0.68
N ILE A 64 1.87 8.15 -1.81
CA ILE A 64 2.65 6.94 -2.13
C ILE A 64 3.77 7.33 -3.09
N VAL A 65 5.01 7.24 -2.60
CA VAL A 65 6.22 7.61 -3.35
C VAL A 65 7.04 6.36 -3.67
N GLY A 66 7.65 6.33 -4.86
CA GLY A 66 8.56 5.27 -5.26
C GLY A 66 8.87 5.26 -6.76
N ILE A 67 9.94 4.58 -7.14
CA ILE A 67 10.42 4.49 -8.54
C ILE A 67 9.33 3.91 -9.47
N PRO A 68 9.41 4.13 -10.80
CA PRO A 68 8.46 3.57 -11.76
C PRO A 68 8.26 2.05 -11.59
N ASN A 69 7.06 1.55 -11.91
CA ASN A 69 6.74 0.11 -11.98
C ASN A 69 6.84 -0.72 -10.67
N THR A 70 7.02 -0.07 -9.51
CA THR A 70 6.90 -0.69 -8.18
C THR A 70 5.48 -1.11 -7.78
N GLY A 71 4.48 -0.69 -8.57
CA GLY A 71 3.08 -1.04 -8.34
C GLY A 71 2.29 -0.01 -7.52
N LYS A 72 2.74 1.24 -7.45
CA LYS A 72 2.06 2.35 -6.75
C LYS A 72 0.59 2.48 -7.16
N SER A 73 0.32 2.57 -8.46
CA SER A 73 -1.05 2.71 -9.00
C SER A 73 -1.91 1.48 -8.70
N THR A 74 -1.32 0.28 -8.72
CA THR A 74 -1.99 -0.95 -8.28
C THR A 74 -2.34 -0.88 -6.80
N LEU A 75 -1.40 -0.45 -5.96
CA LEU A 75 -1.62 -0.30 -4.51
C LEU A 75 -2.74 0.69 -4.20
N ILE A 76 -2.77 1.84 -4.87
CA ILE A 76 -3.85 2.84 -4.77
C ILE A 76 -5.21 2.21 -5.10
N ASN A 77 -5.31 1.53 -6.25
CA ASN A 77 -6.56 0.91 -6.67
C ASN A 77 -7.02 -0.17 -5.68
N THR A 78 -6.08 -0.95 -5.14
CA THR A 78 -6.40 -2.02 -4.20
C THR A 78 -6.80 -1.47 -2.83
N LEU A 79 -6.13 -0.43 -2.33
CA LEU A 79 -6.52 0.26 -1.07
C LEU A 79 -7.92 0.85 -1.19
N ARG A 80 -8.21 1.55 -2.29
CA ARG A 80 -9.54 2.09 -2.56
C ARG A 80 -10.59 0.99 -2.55
N ASN A 81 -10.38 -0.08 -3.32
CA ASN A 81 -11.34 -1.19 -3.36
C ASN A 81 -11.49 -1.89 -2.01
N PHE A 82 -10.43 -1.99 -1.20
CA PHE A 82 -10.48 -2.58 0.13
C PHE A 82 -11.39 -1.76 1.06
N GLY A 83 -11.21 -0.43 1.11
CA GLY A 83 -12.05 0.44 1.94
C GLY A 83 -13.55 0.35 1.61
N TYR A 84 -13.90 0.25 0.33
CA TYR A 84 -15.31 0.07 -0.08
C TYR A 84 -15.86 -1.33 0.26
N LYS A 85 -15.05 -2.39 0.10
CA LYS A 85 -15.45 -3.76 0.45
C LYS A 85 -15.67 -3.94 1.94
N ASP A 86 -14.82 -3.34 2.76
CA ASP A 86 -14.96 -3.35 4.23
C ASP A 86 -16.28 -2.67 4.66
N GLY A 87 -16.66 -1.59 3.96
CA GLY A 87 -17.98 -0.95 4.10
C GLY A 87 -19.16 -1.70 3.46
N LYS A 88 -18.98 -2.93 2.95
CA LYS A 88 -19.97 -3.71 2.18
C LYS A 88 -20.54 -2.98 0.95
N GLN A 89 -19.81 -2.02 0.41
CA GLN A 89 -20.21 -1.26 -0.78
C GLN A 89 -19.65 -1.90 -2.05
N LYS A 90 -20.34 -1.66 -3.18
CA LYS A 90 -19.89 -2.12 -4.50
C LYS A 90 -18.54 -1.48 -4.82
N SER A 91 -17.58 -2.28 -5.29
CA SER A 91 -16.23 -1.78 -5.62
C SER A 91 -16.31 -0.68 -6.69
N PRO A 92 -15.70 0.49 -6.46
CA PRO A 92 -15.90 1.67 -7.30
C PRO A 92 -15.00 1.70 -8.55
N GLY A 93 -14.37 0.58 -8.91
CA GLY A 93 -13.49 0.47 -10.07
C GLY A 93 -12.08 1.05 -9.86
N LYS A 94 -11.24 0.93 -10.90
CA LYS A 94 -9.86 1.45 -10.91
C LYS A 94 -9.86 2.94 -11.25
N VAL A 95 -9.04 3.71 -10.54
CA VAL A 95 -8.88 5.17 -10.73
C VAL A 95 -7.51 5.51 -11.28
N ALA A 96 -6.47 4.81 -10.81
CA ALA A 96 -5.13 4.98 -11.32
C ALA A 96 -4.87 4.03 -12.50
N ASN A 97 -4.38 4.56 -13.63
CA ASN A 97 -3.99 3.74 -14.77
C ASN A 97 -2.80 2.82 -14.40
N THR A 98 -2.92 1.54 -14.76
CA THR A 98 -1.91 0.51 -14.50
C THR A 98 -1.50 -0.15 -15.82
N GLY A 99 -0.19 -0.28 -16.07
CA GLY A 99 0.37 -0.94 -17.24
C GLY A 99 1.83 -1.32 -17.02
N ALA A 100 2.40 -2.11 -17.94
CA ALA A 100 3.79 -2.57 -17.84
C ALA A 100 4.83 -1.48 -18.18
N LEU A 101 4.43 -0.46 -18.96
CA LEU A 101 5.30 0.63 -19.35
C LEU A 101 5.51 1.63 -18.19
N PRO A 102 6.73 2.16 -18.00
CA PRO A 102 6.95 3.28 -17.08
C PRO A 102 6.20 4.53 -17.56
N GLY A 103 5.81 5.41 -16.64
CA GLY A 103 5.18 6.70 -16.96
C GLY A 103 3.67 6.63 -17.31
N VAL A 104 2.99 5.52 -17.00
CA VAL A 104 1.54 5.37 -17.25
C VAL A 104 0.69 6.32 -16.39
N THR A 105 1.15 6.69 -15.20
CA THR A 105 0.53 7.73 -14.38
C THR A 105 1.31 9.03 -14.56
N LYS A 106 0.75 9.98 -15.32
CA LYS A 106 1.42 11.23 -15.72
C LYS A 106 1.04 12.43 -14.85
N HIS A 107 -0.04 12.33 -14.06
CA HIS A 107 -0.57 13.43 -13.26
C HIS A 107 -0.67 13.04 -11.78
N VAL A 108 -0.37 13.98 -10.89
CA VAL A 108 -0.69 13.88 -9.46
C VAL A 108 -2.16 14.21 -9.30
N SER A 109 -2.93 13.29 -8.73
CA SER A 109 -4.36 13.47 -8.49
C SER A 109 -4.71 12.98 -7.08
N THR A 110 -5.50 13.75 -6.36
CA THR A 110 -6.09 13.31 -5.09
C THR A 110 -7.26 12.38 -5.40
N ILE A 111 -7.30 11.22 -4.75
CA ILE A 111 -8.41 10.27 -4.85
C ILE A 111 -9.10 10.29 -3.49
N GLN A 112 -10.38 10.67 -3.50
CA GLN A 112 -11.27 10.66 -2.34
C GLN A 112 -12.04 9.33 -2.27
#